data_AF-A0A2A6CKK9-F1
#
_entry.id   AF-A0A2A6CKK9-F1
#
_cell.length_a   1.000
_cell.length_b   1.000
_cell.length_c   1.000
_cell.angle_alpha   90.00
_cell.angle_beta   90.00
_cell.angle_gamma   90.00
#
_symmetry.space_group_name_H-M   'P 1'
#
loop_
_entity.id
_entity.type
_entity.pdbx_description
1 polymer ?
#
loop_
_entity_poly.entity_id
_entity_poly.type
_entity_poly.pdbx_seq_one_letter_code
_entity_poly.pdbx_strand_id
1 'polypeptide(L)'
;MGIGLTGSELNLRANGFFFGLIGRRFSSIHLSIFLIGFTSNTILLSAAVLHTPANLKSYSTLLKFGTVNDLICVFCDFINMQRILVVPGNLLYISYGPCTRISVRLCYLVHCLQIGTIVYSYYVMLASFIFRLWILLRPTPRSSTVFSIMIAIAIPPALVLMVLLLQFLVVFTPFSAQAALSELSKELLNDGFIWVNDEGLPSALCMVSAKNGTSVAQTCTMTEGFDPRSVGCMAVWSGAKLLQRGCYSGQEISLRHQCKRGECVADEKKKEGIVSFCCCHGQLCNAHYS
;
A
#
# COMPACT_ATOMS: atom_id res chain seq x y z
N MET A 1 4.92 -0.26 45.67
CA MET A 1 4.54 -1.08 44.50
C MET A 1 3.57 -0.27 43.66
N GLY A 2 4.08 0.44 42.66
CA GLY A 2 3.29 1.30 41.78
C GLY A 2 4.14 1.58 40.54
N ILE A 3 3.80 0.94 39.43
CA ILE A 3 4.53 1.06 38.17
C ILE A 3 4.06 2.36 37.51
N GLY A 4 4.83 3.44 37.70
CA GLY A 4 4.60 4.71 37.02
C GLY A 4 5.10 4.64 35.58
N LEU A 5 4.19 4.42 34.62
CA LEU A 5 4.48 4.51 33.19
C LEU A 5 4.72 5.99 32.83
N THR A 6 5.92 6.31 32.35
CA THR A 6 6.31 7.67 31.94
C THR A 6 5.83 7.99 30.51
N GLY A 7 5.47 9.25 30.27
CA GLY A 7 4.68 9.73 29.11
C GLY A 7 5.26 9.52 27.70
N SER A 8 6.53 9.09 27.56
CA SER A 8 7.19 8.84 26.28
C SER A 8 7.11 7.38 25.80
N GLU A 9 7.07 6.39 26.71
CA GLU A 9 6.59 5.03 26.37
C GLU A 9 5.11 5.07 25.99
N LEU A 10 4.34 5.94 26.66
CA LEU A 10 2.95 6.21 26.32
C LEU A 10 2.82 6.82 24.92
N ASN A 11 3.83 7.47 24.33
CA ASN A 11 3.76 8.10 23.01
C ASN A 11 4.20 7.17 21.87
N LEU A 12 5.14 6.23 22.10
CA LEU A 12 5.49 5.19 21.11
C LEU A 12 4.56 3.97 21.18
N ARG A 13 4.11 3.59 22.38
CA ARG A 13 2.92 2.73 22.50
C ARG A 13 1.70 3.48 22.04
N ALA A 14 1.49 4.77 22.32
CA ALA A 14 0.35 5.46 21.70
C ALA A 14 0.52 5.48 20.20
N ASN A 15 1.68 5.70 19.59
CA ASN A 15 1.80 5.64 18.13
C ASN A 15 1.59 4.22 17.59
N GLY A 16 2.18 3.17 18.16
CA GLY A 16 1.92 1.78 17.74
C GLY A 16 0.49 1.30 18.04
N PHE A 17 -0.09 1.73 19.16
CA PHE A 17 -1.46 1.47 19.59
C PHE A 17 -2.45 2.35 18.85
N PHE A 18 -2.09 3.56 18.42
CA PHE A 18 -2.87 4.50 17.60
C PHE A 18 -2.82 4.05 16.15
N PHE A 19 -1.68 3.61 15.62
CA PHE A 19 -1.62 2.91 14.34
C PHE A 19 -2.36 1.58 14.41
N GLY A 20 -2.32 0.86 15.54
CA GLY A 20 -3.11 -0.35 15.77
C GLY A 20 -4.62 -0.08 15.91
N LEU A 21 -5.01 0.99 16.61
CA LEU A 21 -6.40 1.43 16.78
C LEU A 21 -6.94 2.02 15.49
N ILE A 22 -6.16 2.84 14.79
CA ILE A 22 -6.45 3.33 13.44
C ILE A 22 -6.58 2.14 12.53
N GLY A 23 -5.66 1.18 12.56
CA GLY A 23 -5.75 -0.04 11.74
C GLY A 23 -7.04 -0.81 12.01
N ARG A 24 -7.39 -1.03 13.29
CA ARG A 24 -8.66 -1.69 13.67
C ARG A 24 -9.89 -0.88 13.24
N ARG A 25 -9.90 0.44 13.45
CA ARG A 25 -11.01 1.32 13.05
C ARG A 25 -11.13 1.42 11.54
N PHE A 26 -10.01 1.46 10.82
CA PHE A 26 -9.95 1.53 9.37
C PHE A 26 -10.51 0.25 8.73
N SER A 27 -10.11 -0.92 9.24
CA SER A 27 -10.71 -2.19 8.81
C SER A 27 -12.21 -2.24 9.09
N SER A 28 -12.65 -1.73 10.26
CA SER A 28 -14.08 -1.65 10.59
C SER A 28 -14.84 -0.74 9.63
N ILE A 29 -14.28 0.40 9.21
CA ILE A 29 -14.92 1.33 8.28
C ILE A 29 -15.09 0.67 6.91
N HIS A 30 -14.04 0.07 6.36
CA HIS A 30 -14.12 -0.64 5.08
C HIS A 30 -15.15 -1.79 5.13
N LEU A 31 -15.21 -2.54 6.23
CA LEU A 31 -16.22 -3.58 6.40
C LEU A 31 -17.64 -3.00 6.42
N SER A 32 -17.88 -1.90 7.13
CA SER A 32 -19.19 -1.24 7.15
C SER A 32 -19.59 -0.72 5.77
N ILE A 33 -18.67 -0.05 5.06
CA ILE A 33 -18.90 0.45 3.69
C ILE A 33 -19.21 -0.73 2.76
N PHE A 34 -18.46 -1.82 2.85
CA PHE A 34 -18.70 -3.03 2.08
C PHE A 34 -20.10 -3.61 2.34
N LEU A 35 -20.50 -3.79 3.59
CA LEU A 35 -21.81 -4.36 3.93
C LEU A 35 -22.95 -3.46 3.43
N ILE A 36 -22.87 -2.15 3.66
CA ILE A 36 -23.89 -1.20 3.22
C ILE A 36 -23.95 -1.15 1.69
N GLY A 37 -22.79 -1.02 1.03
CA GLY A 37 -22.69 -0.94 -0.41
C GLY A 37 -23.15 -2.22 -1.11
N PHE A 38 -22.75 -3.39 -0.60
CA PHE A 38 -23.15 -4.68 -1.15
C PHE A 38 -24.66 -4.91 -1.01
N THR A 39 -25.22 -4.69 0.18
CA THR A 39 -26.65 -4.89 0.43
C THR A 39 -27.51 -3.94 -0.39
N SER A 40 -27.22 -2.63 -0.36
CA SER A 40 -27.98 -1.61 -1.09
C SER A 40 -27.95 -1.84 -2.60
N ASN A 41 -26.78 -2.10 -3.19
CA ASN A 41 -26.67 -2.35 -4.62
C ASN A 41 -27.32 -3.68 -5.05
N THR A 42 -27.28 -4.72 -4.20
CA THR A 42 -27.97 -5.99 -4.48
C THR A 42 -29.48 -5.81 -4.47
N ILE A 43 -30.03 -5.05 -3.51
CA ILE A 43 -31.46 -4.73 -3.45
C ILE A 43 -31.87 -3.92 -4.67
N LEU A 44 -31.09 -2.89 -5.04
CA LEU A 44 -31.39 -2.04 -6.18
C LEU A 44 -31.29 -2.82 -7.51
N LEU A 45 -30.30 -3.69 -7.66
CA LEU A 45 -30.18 -4.59 -8.82
C LEU A 45 -31.37 -5.55 -8.90
N SER A 46 -31.77 -6.16 -7.78
CA SER A 46 -32.93 -7.06 -7.72
C SER A 46 -34.23 -6.33 -8.11
N ALA A 47 -34.45 -5.12 -7.57
CA ALA A 47 -35.59 -4.29 -7.92
C ALA A 47 -35.59 -3.91 -9.41
N ALA A 48 -34.43 -3.54 -9.96
CA ALA A 48 -34.29 -3.21 -11.38
C ALA A 48 -34.54 -4.42 -12.30
N VAL A 49 -34.22 -5.64 -11.87
CA VAL A 49 -34.50 -6.85 -12.66
C VAL A 49 -35.96 -7.26 -12.57
N LEU A 50 -36.54 -7.30 -11.36
CA LEU A 50 -37.85 -7.91 -11.13
C LEU A 50 -39.04 -6.96 -11.33
N HIS A 51 -38.90 -5.66 -11.01
CA HIS A 51 -40.03 -4.74 -10.92
C HIS A 51 -40.05 -3.65 -12.00
N THR A 52 -39.24 -3.75 -13.06
CA THR A 52 -39.18 -2.70 -14.09
C THR A 52 -40.38 -2.78 -15.06
N PRO A 53 -41.26 -1.75 -15.12
CA PRO A 53 -42.33 -1.69 -16.11
C PRO A 53 -41.77 -1.42 -17.52
N ALA A 54 -42.48 -1.87 -18.56
CA ALA A 54 -42.01 -1.80 -19.95
C ALA A 54 -41.58 -0.40 -20.40
N ASN A 55 -42.25 0.64 -19.89
CA ASN A 55 -42.02 2.04 -20.27
C ASN A 55 -40.70 2.62 -19.71
N LEU A 56 -40.10 1.99 -18.69
CA LEU A 56 -38.86 2.43 -18.04
C LEU A 56 -37.66 1.52 -18.36
N LYS A 57 -37.80 0.60 -19.33
CA LYS A 57 -36.77 -0.38 -19.68
C LYS A 57 -35.42 0.27 -20.00
N SER A 58 -35.41 1.38 -20.74
CA SER A 58 -34.18 2.09 -21.11
C SER A 58 -33.42 2.65 -19.90
N TYR A 59 -34.14 3.22 -18.91
CA TYR A 59 -33.54 3.74 -17.68
C TYR A 59 -33.07 2.62 -16.74
N SER A 60 -33.84 1.54 -16.66
CA SER A 60 -33.49 0.35 -15.89
C SER A 60 -32.18 -0.29 -16.37
N THR A 61 -31.90 -0.29 -17.67
CA THR A 61 -30.60 -0.75 -18.20
C THR A 61 -29.44 0.06 -17.62
N LEU A 62 -29.54 1.40 -17.58
CA LEU A 62 -28.51 2.25 -17.01
C LEU A 62 -28.30 1.94 -15.51
N LEU A 63 -29.38 1.77 -14.75
CA LEU A 63 -29.31 1.41 -13.34
C LEU A 63 -28.63 0.05 -13.12
N LYS A 64 -28.95 -0.97 -13.93
CA LYS A 64 -28.32 -2.30 -13.81
C LYS A 64 -26.82 -2.26 -14.01
N PHE A 65 -26.34 -1.53 -15.02
CA PHE A 65 -24.90 -1.37 -15.25
C PHE A 65 -24.21 -0.59 -14.12
N GLY A 66 -24.86 0.46 -13.62
CA GLY A 66 -24.36 1.22 -12.47
C GLY A 66 -24.21 0.34 -11.23
N THR A 67 -25.25 -0.39 -10.84
CA THR A 67 -25.22 -1.22 -9.63
C THR A 67 -24.27 -2.41 -9.74
N VAL A 68 -24.14 -3.03 -10.92
CA VAL A 68 -23.13 -4.08 -11.14
C VAL A 68 -21.72 -3.53 -10.98
N ASN A 69 -21.44 -2.35 -11.54
CA ASN A 69 -20.14 -1.71 -11.37
C ASN A 69 -19.87 -1.33 -9.91
N ASP A 70 -20.86 -0.77 -9.22
CA ASP A 70 -20.74 -0.39 -7.81
C ASP A 70 -20.50 -1.63 -6.92
N LEU A 71 -21.13 -2.78 -7.23
CA LEU A 71 -20.83 -4.06 -6.58
C LEU A 71 -19.37 -4.47 -6.79
N ILE A 72 -18.86 -4.43 -8.03
CA ILE A 72 -17.46 -4.74 -8.33
C ILE A 72 -16.54 -3.79 -7.55
N CYS A 73 -16.85 -2.50 -7.51
CA CYS A 73 -16.08 -1.50 -6.80
C CYS A 73 -15.98 -1.80 -5.30
N VAL A 74 -17.08 -2.10 -4.62
CA VAL A 74 -17.06 -2.39 -3.17
C VAL A 74 -16.36 -3.71 -2.85
N PHE A 75 -16.46 -4.71 -3.74
CA PHE A 75 -15.66 -5.94 -3.59
C PHE A 75 -14.16 -5.67 -3.71
N CYS A 76 -13.77 -4.85 -4.69
CA CYS A 76 -12.36 -4.49 -4.88
C CYS A 76 -11.82 -3.68 -3.69
N ASP A 77 -12.62 -2.75 -3.16
CA ASP A 77 -12.29 -2.00 -1.96
C ASP A 77 -12.08 -2.91 -0.73
N PHE A 78 -12.98 -3.88 -0.52
CA PHE A 78 -12.84 -4.86 0.57
C PHE A 78 -11.59 -5.74 0.42
N ILE A 79 -11.27 -6.17 -0.80
CA ILE A 79 -10.09 -7.01 -1.07
C ILE A 79 -8.78 -6.22 -0.85
N ASN A 80 -8.76 -4.92 -1.16
CA ASN A 80 -7.58 -4.07 -1.01
C ASN A 80 -7.39 -3.50 0.40
N MET A 81 -8.47 -3.02 1.04
CA MET A 81 -8.45 -2.17 2.25
C MET A 81 -7.28 -1.17 2.22
N GLN A 82 -7.31 -0.27 1.24
CA GLN A 82 -6.17 0.56 0.89
C GLN A 82 -6.13 1.86 1.70
N ARG A 83 -4.96 2.16 2.29
CA ARG A 83 -4.66 3.42 2.96
C ARG A 83 -3.70 4.25 2.13
N ILE A 84 -4.02 5.54 1.96
CA ILE A 84 -3.14 6.52 1.31
C ILE A 84 -2.39 7.29 2.40
N LEU A 85 -1.07 7.32 2.31
CA LEU A 85 -0.20 8.16 3.13
C LEU A 85 0.43 9.23 2.24
N VAL A 86 0.11 10.49 2.53
CA VAL A 86 0.72 11.64 1.86
C VAL A 86 2.03 11.94 2.58
N VAL A 87 3.15 11.69 1.91
CA VAL A 87 4.49 12.06 2.37
C VAL A 87 4.95 13.24 1.51
N PRO A 88 5.68 14.25 2.04
CA PRO A 88 6.15 15.36 1.22
C PRO A 88 6.88 14.86 -0.04
N GLY A 89 6.33 15.16 -1.21
CA GLY A 89 6.86 14.76 -2.51
C GLY A 89 6.43 13.37 -3.03
N ASN A 90 5.74 12.54 -2.25
CA ASN A 90 5.34 11.18 -2.68
C ASN A 90 3.99 10.72 -2.10
N LEU A 91 3.23 9.95 -2.88
CA LEU A 91 2.01 9.27 -2.43
C LEU A 91 2.32 7.79 -2.20
N LEU A 92 2.24 7.34 -0.95
CA LEU A 92 2.44 5.94 -0.61
C LEU A 92 1.10 5.24 -0.41
N TYR A 93 0.90 4.16 -1.15
CA TYR A 93 -0.30 3.32 -1.08
C TYR A 93 0.02 2.02 -0.34
N ILE A 94 -0.67 1.79 0.77
CA ILE A 94 -0.51 0.56 1.56
C ILE A 94 -1.83 -0.19 1.57
N SER A 95 -1.83 -1.41 1.01
CA SER A 95 -2.98 -2.32 1.07
C SER A 95 -2.87 -3.20 2.31
N TYR A 96 -3.95 -3.30 3.09
CA TYR A 96 -4.04 -4.17 4.27
C TYR A 96 -5.04 -5.32 4.10
N GLY A 97 -5.73 -5.38 2.97
CA GLY A 97 -6.83 -6.31 2.75
C GLY A 97 -6.38 -7.74 2.44
N PRO A 98 -7.33 -8.66 2.24
CA PRO A 98 -7.09 -10.07 1.92
C PRO A 98 -6.09 -10.31 0.77
N CYS A 99 -5.99 -9.40 -0.20
CA CYS A 99 -5.06 -9.54 -1.32
C CYS A 99 -3.60 -9.70 -0.88
N THR A 100 -3.22 -9.10 0.26
CA THR A 100 -1.84 -9.13 0.79
C THR A 100 -1.39 -10.53 1.19
N ARG A 101 -2.35 -11.40 1.54
CA ARG A 101 -2.09 -12.81 1.88
C ARG A 101 -1.88 -13.69 0.65
N ILE A 102 -2.32 -13.23 -0.53
CA ILE A 102 -2.26 -14.00 -1.77
C ILE A 102 -1.05 -13.55 -2.59
N SER A 103 -0.99 -12.26 -2.96
CA SER A 103 0.12 -11.70 -3.73
C SER A 103 0.03 -10.17 -3.79
N VAL A 104 1.19 -9.51 -3.79
CA VAL A 104 1.29 -8.07 -4.06
C VAL A 104 0.74 -7.73 -5.45
N ARG A 105 0.92 -8.63 -6.42
CA ARG A 105 0.41 -8.47 -7.79
C ARG A 105 -1.11 -8.40 -7.79
N LEU A 106 -1.77 -9.26 -7.02
CA LEU A 106 -3.21 -9.26 -6.90
C LEU A 106 -3.71 -7.95 -6.28
N CYS A 107 -3.06 -7.44 -5.23
CA CYS A 107 -3.42 -6.14 -4.65
C CYS A 107 -3.34 -5.01 -5.68
N TYR A 108 -2.29 -4.98 -6.49
CA TYR A 108 -2.15 -3.97 -7.53
C TYR A 108 -3.23 -4.07 -8.61
N LEU A 109 -3.53 -5.29 -9.09
CA LEU A 109 -4.58 -5.54 -10.09
C LEU A 109 -5.96 -5.13 -9.58
N VAL A 110 -6.30 -5.53 -8.35
CA VAL A 110 -7.57 -5.18 -7.71
C VAL A 110 -7.66 -3.66 -7.50
N HIS A 111 -6.54 -3.00 -7.18
CA HIS A 111 -6.50 -1.55 -7.06
C HIS A 111 -6.73 -0.84 -8.40
N CYS A 112 -6.11 -1.30 -9.48
CA CYS A 112 -6.36 -0.77 -10.83
C CYS A 112 -7.82 -0.95 -11.23
N LEU A 113 -8.40 -2.13 -10.95
CA LEU A 113 -9.80 -2.40 -11.20
C LEU A 113 -10.71 -1.46 -10.39
N GLN A 114 -10.41 -1.24 -9.11
CA GLN A 114 -11.14 -0.30 -8.24
C GLN A 114 -11.14 1.13 -8.79
N ILE A 115 -9.97 1.64 -9.21
CA ILE A 115 -9.87 2.98 -9.83
C ILE A 115 -10.71 3.02 -11.12
N GLY A 116 -10.60 1.99 -11.96
CA GLY A 116 -11.40 1.87 -13.19
C GLY A 116 -12.90 1.92 -12.93
N THR A 117 -13.38 1.18 -11.92
CA THR A 117 -14.80 1.18 -11.55
C THR A 117 -15.26 2.53 -10.98
N ILE A 118 -14.42 3.23 -10.21
CA ILE A 118 -14.75 4.58 -9.69
C ILE A 118 -14.93 5.56 -10.85
N VAL A 119 -13.98 5.58 -11.80
CA VAL A 119 -14.05 6.43 -12.99
C VAL A 119 -15.30 6.10 -13.83
N TYR A 120 -15.60 4.82 -14.01
CA TYR A 120 -16.81 4.40 -14.70
C TYR A 120 -18.10 4.85 -13.97
N SER A 121 -18.17 4.77 -12.63
CA SER A 121 -19.31 5.28 -11.86
C SER A 121 -19.55 6.78 -12.09
N TYR A 122 -18.49 7.59 -12.19
CA TYR A 122 -18.63 9.02 -12.55
C TYR A 122 -19.27 9.21 -13.92
N TYR A 123 -18.85 8.44 -14.93
CA TYR A 123 -19.44 8.51 -16.26
C TYR A 123 -20.91 8.03 -16.28
N VAL A 124 -21.23 6.95 -15.57
CA VAL A 124 -22.62 6.45 -15.45
C VAL A 124 -23.50 7.49 -14.75
N MET A 125 -22.99 8.17 -13.73
CA MET A 125 -23.70 9.24 -13.04
C MET A 125 -23.98 10.42 -13.99
N LEU A 126 -22.99 10.86 -14.74
CA LEU A 126 -23.15 11.91 -15.75
C LEU A 126 -24.16 11.50 -16.83
N ALA A 127 -24.06 10.27 -17.35
CA ALA A 127 -24.99 9.72 -18.31
C ALA A 127 -26.42 9.67 -17.77
N SER A 128 -26.60 9.35 -16.49
CA SER A 128 -27.90 9.38 -15.81
C SER A 128 -28.50 10.77 -15.81
N PHE A 129 -27.71 11.80 -15.49
CA PHE A 129 -28.16 13.19 -15.55
C PHE A 129 -28.54 13.63 -16.98
N ILE A 130 -27.70 13.32 -17.97
CA ILE A 130 -27.97 13.62 -19.38
C ILE A 130 -29.25 12.91 -19.84
N PHE A 131 -29.43 11.65 -19.47
CA PHE A 131 -30.61 10.86 -19.82
C PHE A 131 -31.88 11.45 -19.21
N ARG A 132 -31.83 11.91 -17.95
CA ARG A 132 -32.96 12.59 -17.29
C ARG A 132 -33.30 13.93 -17.94
N LEU A 133 -32.31 14.68 -18.42
CA LEU A 133 -32.58 15.89 -19.20
C LEU A 133 -33.14 15.56 -20.58
N TRP A 134 -32.66 14.49 -21.21
CA TRP A 134 -33.10 14.05 -22.54
C TRP A 134 -34.58 13.67 -22.57
N ILE A 135 -35.05 12.90 -21.61
CA ILE A 135 -36.47 12.46 -21.58
C ILE A 135 -37.45 13.63 -21.41
N LEU A 136 -37.01 14.76 -20.86
CA LEU A 136 -37.82 15.98 -20.76
C LEU A 136 -37.92 16.74 -22.09
N LEU A 137 -36.96 16.57 -23.00
CA LEU A 137 -36.84 17.34 -24.23
C LEU A 137 -37.15 16.53 -25.50
N ARG A 138 -37.07 15.20 -25.43
CA ARG A 138 -37.12 14.29 -26.59
C ARG A 138 -37.88 13.00 -26.23
N PRO A 139 -38.47 12.31 -27.23
CA PRO A 139 -39.08 11.00 -27.01
C PRO A 139 -38.08 9.97 -26.48
N THR A 140 -38.57 8.98 -25.74
CA THR A 140 -37.76 8.00 -25.05
C THR A 140 -36.88 7.20 -26.01
N PRO A 141 -35.55 7.14 -25.80
CA PRO A 141 -34.67 6.36 -26.65
C PRO A 141 -34.94 4.86 -26.47
N ARG A 142 -34.73 4.10 -27.55
CA ARG A 142 -34.81 2.63 -27.52
C ARG A 142 -33.75 2.06 -26.58
N SER A 143 -34.08 0.94 -25.92
CA SER A 143 -33.20 0.28 -24.96
C SER A 143 -31.86 -0.19 -25.56
N SER A 144 -31.85 -0.59 -26.84
CA SER A 144 -30.60 -0.99 -27.52
C SER A 144 -29.64 0.19 -27.72
N THR A 145 -30.16 1.39 -27.96
CA THR A 145 -29.36 2.60 -28.09
C THR A 145 -28.71 2.94 -26.75
N VAL A 146 -29.47 2.89 -25.66
CA VAL A 146 -28.93 3.13 -24.32
C VAL A 146 -27.88 2.08 -23.97
N PHE A 147 -28.15 0.81 -24.23
CA PHE A 147 -27.17 -0.27 -24.02
C PHE A 147 -25.85 -0.03 -24.78
N SER A 148 -25.94 0.40 -26.04
CA SER A 148 -24.77 0.71 -26.86
C SER A 148 -23.99 1.91 -26.31
N ILE A 149 -24.69 2.95 -25.84
CA ILE A 149 -24.07 4.11 -25.19
C ILE A 149 -23.35 3.70 -23.91
N MET A 150 -23.95 2.84 -23.07
CA MET A 150 -23.32 2.35 -21.85
C MET A 150 -22.02 1.58 -22.14
N ILE A 151 -22.02 0.73 -23.16
CA ILE A 151 -20.80 0.03 -23.61
C ILE A 151 -19.77 1.03 -24.11
N ALA A 152 -20.16 2.01 -24.92
CA ALA A 152 -19.24 3.02 -25.44
C ALA A 152 -18.58 3.85 -24.32
N ILE A 153 -19.35 4.19 -23.29
CA ILE A 153 -18.86 4.90 -22.09
C ILE A 153 -17.89 4.03 -21.27
N ALA A 154 -17.99 2.71 -21.34
CA ALA A 154 -17.05 1.81 -20.67
C ALA A 154 -15.67 1.73 -21.37
N ILE A 155 -15.56 2.16 -22.62
CA ILE A 155 -14.32 2.03 -23.41
C ILE A 155 -13.17 2.85 -22.80
N PRO A 156 -13.29 4.16 -22.48
CA PRO A 156 -12.19 4.92 -21.91
C PRO A 156 -11.60 4.33 -20.62
N PRO A 157 -12.38 4.00 -19.56
CA PRO A 157 -11.81 3.38 -18.36
C PRO A 157 -11.23 1.99 -18.63
N ALA A 158 -11.81 1.22 -19.55
CA ALA A 158 -11.25 -0.08 -19.96
C ALA A 158 -9.88 0.08 -20.67
N LEU A 159 -9.72 1.09 -21.53
CA LEU A 159 -8.44 1.39 -22.17
C LEU A 159 -7.37 1.80 -21.16
N VAL A 160 -7.72 2.66 -20.19
CA VAL A 160 -6.79 3.03 -19.11
C VAL A 160 -6.38 1.80 -18.30
N LEU A 161 -7.34 0.95 -17.93
CA LEU A 161 -7.06 -0.31 -17.23
C LEU A 161 -6.13 -1.20 -18.06
N MET A 162 -6.40 -1.37 -19.36
CA MET A 162 -5.55 -2.15 -20.26
C MET A 162 -4.13 -1.59 -20.36
N VAL A 163 -3.96 -0.27 -20.42
CA VAL A 163 -2.63 0.36 -20.43
C VAL A 163 -1.90 0.12 -19.10
N LEU A 164 -2.59 0.26 -17.96
CA LEU A 164 -2.00 -0.03 -16.64
C LEU A 164 -1.62 -1.50 -16.49
N LEU A 165 -2.47 -2.41 -17.00
CA LEU A 165 -2.18 -3.84 -17.05
C LEU A 165 -1.00 -4.15 -17.96
N LEU A 166 -0.90 -3.49 -19.12
CA LEU A 166 0.23 -3.67 -20.02
C LEU A 166 1.52 -3.13 -19.40
N GLN A 167 1.50 -1.95 -18.80
CA GLN A 167 2.63 -1.42 -18.04
C GLN A 167 3.05 -2.36 -16.93
N PHE A 168 2.08 -2.89 -16.18
CA PHE A 168 2.35 -3.91 -15.18
C PHE A 168 2.97 -5.15 -15.82
N LEU A 169 2.40 -5.72 -16.88
CA LEU A 169 2.96 -6.90 -17.53
C LEU A 169 4.37 -6.66 -18.12
N VAL A 170 4.66 -5.46 -18.62
CA VAL A 170 5.98 -5.09 -19.15
C VAL A 170 6.99 -4.93 -18.01
N VAL A 171 6.65 -4.20 -16.96
CA VAL A 171 7.50 -3.98 -15.78
C VAL A 171 7.69 -5.26 -14.96
N PHE A 172 6.66 -6.12 -14.92
CA PHE A 172 6.64 -7.39 -14.21
C PHE A 172 6.81 -8.61 -15.11
N THR A 173 7.24 -8.42 -16.37
CA THR A 173 8.04 -9.49 -17.00
C THR A 173 9.14 -9.81 -15.99
N PRO A 174 9.52 -11.09 -15.82
CA PRO A 174 10.66 -11.38 -14.99
C PRO A 174 11.81 -10.63 -15.64
N PHE A 175 12.11 -9.45 -15.11
CA PHE A 175 13.45 -8.93 -15.08
C PHE A 175 14.19 -10.12 -14.49
N SER A 176 14.84 -10.87 -15.37
CA SER A 176 15.72 -11.96 -15.01
C SER A 176 16.49 -11.49 -13.80
N ALA A 177 16.58 -12.35 -12.78
CA ALA A 177 17.09 -12.07 -11.45
C ALA A 177 18.57 -11.60 -11.40
N GLN A 178 19.05 -10.81 -12.36
CA GLN A 178 19.93 -9.72 -12.01
C GLN A 178 19.14 -8.77 -11.11
N ALA A 179 19.36 -8.92 -9.81
CA ALA A 179 19.24 -7.83 -8.88
C ALA A 179 19.99 -6.64 -9.51
N ALA A 180 19.27 -5.79 -10.24
CA ALA A 180 19.81 -4.54 -10.71
C ALA A 180 20.15 -3.78 -9.43
N LEU A 181 21.43 -3.81 -9.09
CA LEU A 181 21.96 -3.19 -7.90
C LEU A 181 21.43 -1.76 -7.89
N SER A 182 20.71 -1.39 -6.82
CA SER A 182 20.14 -0.06 -6.71
C SER A 182 21.24 1.01 -6.83
N GLU A 183 20.93 2.22 -7.29
CA GLU A 183 21.97 3.27 -7.42
C GLU A 183 22.66 3.54 -6.08
N LEU A 184 21.89 3.54 -4.98
CA LEU A 184 22.41 3.57 -3.63
C LEU A 184 23.30 2.37 -3.31
N SER A 185 22.91 1.16 -3.71
CA SER A 185 23.76 -0.01 -3.47
C SER A 185 25.06 0.07 -4.26
N LYS A 186 25.06 0.63 -5.48
CA LYS A 186 26.30 0.88 -6.25
C LYS A 186 27.18 1.91 -5.55
N GLU A 187 26.57 2.99 -5.08
CA GLU A 187 27.23 4.05 -4.31
C GLU A 187 27.86 3.49 -3.03
N LEU A 188 27.10 2.73 -2.24
CA LEU A 188 27.57 2.09 -1.01
C LEU A 188 28.62 1.00 -1.25
N LEU A 189 28.55 0.30 -2.38
CA LEU A 189 29.56 -0.68 -2.78
C LEU A 189 30.87 0.02 -3.14
N ASN A 190 30.80 1.11 -3.92
CA ASN A 190 31.96 1.93 -4.27
C ASN A 190 32.61 2.57 -3.04
N ASP A 191 31.80 3.01 -2.07
CA ASP A 191 32.27 3.59 -0.83
C ASP A 191 32.80 2.52 0.17
N GLY A 192 32.63 1.23 -0.13
CA GLY A 192 33.08 0.13 0.73
C GLY A 192 32.22 -0.10 1.99
N PHE A 193 31.00 0.45 2.03
CA PHE A 193 30.09 0.27 3.16
C PHE A 193 29.34 -1.07 3.13
N ILE A 194 29.16 -1.64 1.94
CA ILE A 194 28.56 -2.97 1.72
C ILE A 194 29.44 -3.75 0.75
N TRP A 195 29.33 -5.08 0.74
CA TRP A 195 30.04 -5.96 -0.21
C TRP A 195 29.07 -6.95 -0.86
N VAL A 196 29.48 -7.58 -1.95
CA VAL A 196 28.71 -8.66 -2.58
C VAL A 196 29.16 -9.99 -1.99
N ASN A 197 28.24 -10.80 -1.50
CA ASN A 197 28.55 -12.15 -1.00
C ASN A 197 28.80 -13.14 -2.17
N ASP A 198 29.16 -14.39 -1.84
CA ASP A 198 29.42 -15.44 -2.84
C ASP A 198 28.19 -15.76 -3.73
N GLU A 199 26.98 -15.38 -3.29
CA GLU A 199 25.72 -15.55 -4.00
C GLU A 199 25.39 -14.37 -4.94
N GLY A 200 26.26 -13.36 -5.02
CA GLY A 200 26.01 -12.17 -5.83
C GLY A 200 25.08 -11.14 -5.19
N LEU A 201 24.77 -11.26 -3.89
CA LEU A 201 23.86 -10.40 -3.15
C LEU A 201 24.60 -9.33 -2.32
N PRO A 202 24.15 -8.06 -2.35
CA PRO A 202 24.70 -7.02 -1.49
C PRO A 202 24.43 -7.34 -0.02
N SER A 203 25.48 -7.23 0.79
CA SER A 203 25.55 -7.67 2.18
C SER A 203 26.28 -6.64 3.04
N ALA A 204 25.85 -6.52 4.30
CA ALA A 204 26.48 -5.66 5.32
C ALA A 204 26.77 -6.46 6.59
N LEU A 205 27.81 -6.08 7.34
CA LEU A 205 28.17 -6.74 8.60
C LEU A 205 27.58 -5.90 9.72
N CYS A 206 26.64 -6.44 10.48
CA CYS A 206 25.97 -5.70 11.54
C CYS A 206 26.08 -6.40 12.88
N MET A 207 26.07 -5.64 13.98
CA MET A 207 25.84 -6.22 15.30
C MET A 207 24.36 -6.55 15.45
N VAL A 208 24.07 -7.76 15.92
CA VAL A 208 22.71 -8.26 16.15
C VAL A 208 22.58 -8.72 17.59
N SER A 209 21.48 -8.32 18.24
CA SER A 209 21.17 -8.74 19.60
C SER A 209 20.59 -10.15 19.59
N ALA A 210 21.28 -11.10 20.24
CA ALA A 210 20.78 -12.46 20.44
C ALA A 210 19.78 -12.52 21.61
N LYS A 211 18.96 -13.58 21.65
CA LYS A 211 17.90 -13.75 22.68
C LYS A 211 18.43 -13.84 24.11
N ASN A 212 19.69 -14.23 24.27
CA ASN A 212 20.40 -14.32 25.55
C ASN A 212 21.00 -12.97 26.01
N GLY A 213 20.80 -11.88 25.25
CA GLY A 213 21.37 -10.57 25.52
C GLY A 213 22.80 -10.37 25.03
N THR A 214 23.45 -11.38 24.44
CA THR A 214 24.76 -11.19 23.81
C THR A 214 24.62 -10.50 22.46
N SER A 215 25.60 -9.70 22.08
CA SER A 215 25.63 -9.09 20.75
C SER A 215 26.66 -9.82 19.89
N VAL A 216 26.25 -10.25 18.70
CA VAL A 216 27.11 -10.98 17.75
C VAL A 216 27.14 -10.25 16.42
N ALA A 217 28.30 -10.24 15.75
CA ALA A 217 28.39 -9.78 14.38
C ALA A 217 27.73 -10.81 13.44
N GLN A 218 26.82 -10.36 12.59
CA GLN A 218 26.12 -11.20 11.64
C GLN A 218 26.09 -10.52 10.27
N THR A 219 26.31 -11.30 9.22
CA THR A 219 26.14 -10.85 7.84
C THR A 219 24.65 -10.71 7.53
N CYS A 220 24.25 -9.49 7.20
CA CYS A 220 22.92 -9.13 6.79
C CYS A 220 22.88 -9.08 5.26
N THR A 221 22.19 -10.03 4.64
CA THR A 221 21.93 -10.02 3.22
C THR A 221 20.68 -9.21 2.90
N MET A 222 20.63 -8.66 1.69
CA MET A 222 19.41 -8.07 1.17
C MET A 222 18.31 -9.13 1.13
N THR A 223 17.17 -8.86 1.78
CA THR A 223 16.03 -9.75 1.72
C THR A 223 15.39 -9.72 0.34
N GLU A 224 15.03 -10.89 -0.17
CA GLU A 224 14.22 -10.99 -1.38
C GLU A 224 12.93 -10.19 -1.23
N GLY A 225 12.58 -9.43 -2.27
CA GLY A 225 11.37 -8.64 -2.27
C GLY A 225 11.24 -7.77 -3.50
N PHE A 226 10.11 -7.08 -3.58
CA PHE A 226 9.82 -6.15 -4.66
C PHE A 226 10.65 -4.86 -4.46
N ASP A 227 11.11 -4.30 -5.58
CA ASP A 227 11.92 -3.06 -5.77
C ASP A 227 13.42 -3.16 -5.51
N PRO A 228 14.23 -2.23 -6.06
CA PRO A 228 15.62 -2.02 -5.65
C PRO A 228 15.70 -1.78 -4.14
N ARG A 229 16.31 -2.74 -3.46
CA ARG A 229 16.55 -2.71 -2.02
C ARG A 229 18.03 -2.47 -1.76
N SER A 230 18.32 -2.02 -0.56
CA SER A 230 19.66 -2.04 -0.02
C SER A 230 19.61 -2.58 1.40
N VAL A 231 20.78 -2.78 1.99
CA VAL A 231 20.91 -3.31 3.34
C VAL A 231 21.73 -2.34 4.19
N GLY A 232 21.35 -2.24 5.44
CA GLY A 232 22.04 -1.46 6.45
C GLY A 232 21.93 -2.11 7.81
N CYS A 233 22.56 -1.50 8.80
CA CYS A 233 22.44 -1.91 10.18
C CYS A 233 21.49 -0.96 10.91
N MET A 234 20.73 -1.49 11.86
CA MET A 234 19.92 -0.66 12.76
C MET A 234 20.29 -0.86 14.22
N ALA A 235 20.05 0.19 15.00
CA ALA A 235 20.02 0.15 16.44
C ALA A 235 18.79 0.91 16.97
N VAL A 236 18.19 0.35 18.02
CA VAL A 236 17.07 0.92 18.75
C VAL A 236 17.46 0.99 20.22
N TRP A 237 17.24 2.14 20.84
CA TRP A 237 17.58 2.37 22.25
C TRP A 237 16.56 3.27 22.92
N SER A 238 16.58 3.30 24.25
CA SER A 238 15.78 4.20 25.10
C SER A 238 16.66 4.76 26.21
N GLY A 239 16.90 6.07 26.20
CA GLY A 239 17.93 6.68 27.05
C GLY A 239 19.32 6.07 26.78
N ALA A 240 20.00 5.64 27.85
CA ALA A 240 21.29 4.91 27.81
C ALA A 240 21.13 3.38 27.61
N LYS A 241 19.91 2.87 27.49
CA LYS A 241 19.63 1.43 27.36
C LYS A 241 19.43 1.06 25.90
N LEU A 242 20.35 0.27 25.36
CA LEU A 242 20.18 -0.40 24.08
C LEU A 242 19.04 -1.43 24.17
N LEU A 243 18.06 -1.32 23.27
CA LEU A 243 16.90 -2.22 23.21
C LEU A 243 17.10 -3.33 22.19
N GLN A 244 17.58 -2.99 20.99
CA GLN A 244 17.72 -3.94 19.89
C GLN A 244 18.76 -3.46 18.88
N ARG A 245 19.53 -4.40 18.33
CA ARG A 245 20.34 -4.21 17.12
C ARG A 245 20.04 -5.31 16.11
N GLY A 246 20.14 -4.99 14.84
CA GLY A 246 19.82 -5.96 13.79
C GLY A 246 20.13 -5.48 12.39
N CYS A 247 19.82 -6.37 11.45
CA CYS A 247 19.77 -6.06 10.03
C CYS A 247 18.58 -5.17 9.71
N TYR A 248 18.76 -4.22 8.82
CA TYR A 248 17.69 -3.41 8.26
C TYR A 248 17.74 -3.49 6.73
N SER A 249 16.67 -4.00 6.13
CA SER A 249 16.52 -4.13 4.68
C SER A 249 15.22 -3.45 4.28
N GLY A 250 15.28 -2.59 3.25
CA GLY A 250 14.15 -1.77 2.84
C GLY A 250 14.32 -1.21 1.43
N GLN A 251 13.30 -0.49 0.97
CA GLN A 251 13.37 0.24 -0.30
C GLN A 251 14.46 1.31 -0.23
N GLU A 252 15.19 1.47 -1.34
CA GLU A 252 16.28 2.44 -1.48
C GLU A 252 15.92 3.85 -0.98
N ILE A 253 14.75 4.37 -1.36
CA ILE A 253 14.29 5.72 -0.99
C ILE A 253 14.20 5.86 0.55
N SER A 254 13.70 4.83 1.23
CA SER A 254 13.60 4.82 2.69
C SER A 254 14.98 4.84 3.32
N LEU A 255 15.91 4.02 2.81
CA LEU A 255 17.27 3.89 3.33
C LEU A 255 18.06 5.18 3.12
N ARG A 256 17.95 5.81 1.94
CA ARG A 256 18.69 7.03 1.60
C ARG A 256 18.37 8.21 2.51
N HIS A 257 17.14 8.28 3.03
CA HIS A 257 16.71 9.34 3.95
C HIS A 257 16.84 8.97 5.42
N GLN A 258 16.69 7.70 5.78
CA GLN A 258 16.67 7.26 7.18
C GLN A 258 18.02 6.78 7.70
N CYS A 259 18.90 6.31 6.81
CA CYS A 259 20.19 5.74 7.16
C CYS A 259 21.31 6.75 6.92
N LYS A 260 22.21 6.88 7.89
CA LYS A 260 23.41 7.71 7.78
C LYS A 260 24.61 6.86 7.34
N ARG A 261 25.59 7.45 6.67
CA ARG A 261 26.88 6.79 6.41
C ARG A 261 27.74 6.83 7.66
N GLY A 262 28.45 5.76 7.98
CA GLY A 262 29.23 5.67 9.21
C GLY A 262 28.33 5.32 10.39
N GLU A 263 28.46 5.99 11.53
CA GLU A 263 28.01 5.45 12.83
C GLU A 263 26.59 5.86 13.28
N CYS A 264 25.97 5.00 14.08
CA CYS A 264 24.76 5.31 14.83
C CYS A 264 25.10 5.88 16.21
N VAL A 265 25.10 7.21 16.32
CA VAL A 265 25.37 7.91 17.59
C VAL A 265 24.09 8.05 18.41
N ALA A 266 24.16 7.68 19.69
CA ALA A 266 23.06 7.94 20.61
C ALA A 266 23.08 9.41 21.01
N ASP A 267 21.93 10.09 20.89
CA ASP A 267 21.81 11.43 21.44
C ASP A 267 21.65 11.33 22.97
N GLU A 268 22.77 11.42 23.69
CA GLU A 268 22.83 11.38 25.16
C GLU A 268 21.90 12.40 25.83
N LYS A 269 21.53 13.48 25.11
CA LYS A 269 20.66 14.53 25.65
C LYS A 269 19.18 14.15 25.63
N LYS A 270 18.82 13.00 25.04
CA LYS A 270 17.42 12.54 25.04
C LYS A 270 17.04 11.96 26.39
N LYS A 271 15.95 12.51 26.94
CA LYS A 271 15.36 12.09 28.22
C LYS A 271 15.09 10.58 28.24
N GLU A 272 15.29 9.97 29.41
CA GLU A 272 14.94 8.58 29.68
C GLU A 272 13.49 8.30 29.24
N GLY A 273 13.30 7.19 28.50
CA GLY A 273 11.99 6.76 28.02
C GLY A 273 11.62 7.20 26.61
N ILE A 274 12.45 7.95 25.89
CA ILE A 274 12.26 8.21 24.45
C ILE A 274 12.99 7.13 23.65
N VAL A 275 12.24 6.33 22.90
CA VAL A 275 12.82 5.36 21.98
C VAL A 275 13.40 6.10 20.77
N SER A 276 14.67 5.87 20.51
CA SER A 276 15.37 6.37 19.32
C SER A 276 15.70 5.20 18.41
N PHE A 277 15.51 5.44 17.11
CA PHE A 277 15.88 4.54 16.03
C PHE A 277 17.00 5.21 15.23
N CYS A 278 18.04 4.44 14.91
CA CYS A 278 19.03 4.83 13.93
C CYS A 278 19.27 3.68 12.96
N CYS A 279 19.41 4.07 11.69
CA CYS A 279 19.91 3.22 10.64
C CYS A 279 21.25 3.78 10.15
N CYS A 280 22.18 2.88 9.81
CA CYS A 280 23.48 3.25 9.28
C CYS A 280 23.98 2.30 8.19
N HIS A 281 24.88 2.82 7.36
CA HIS A 281 25.63 2.06 6.36
C HIS A 281 27.11 1.97 6.77
N GLY A 282 27.65 0.76 6.72
CA GLY A 282 29.04 0.46 7.02
C GLY A 282 29.21 -0.78 7.88
N GLN A 283 30.43 -1.32 7.88
CA GLN A 283 30.76 -2.49 8.68
C GLN A 283 30.65 -2.16 10.17
N LEU A 284 29.81 -2.91 10.87
CA LEU A 284 29.58 -2.81 12.30
C LEU A 284 29.22 -1.39 12.75
N CYS A 285 28.59 -0.60 11.88
CA CYS A 285 28.29 0.80 12.16
C CYS A 285 27.33 1.02 13.35
N ASN A 286 26.62 -0.04 13.75
CA ASN A 286 25.75 -0.07 14.91
C ASN A 286 26.41 -0.71 16.15
N ALA A 287 27.73 -0.97 16.12
CA ALA A 287 28.47 -1.54 17.24
C ALA A 287 28.74 -0.52 18.34
N HIS A 288 29.20 0.66 17.95
CA HIS A 288 29.45 1.78 18.84
C HIS A 288 28.15 2.47 19.17
N TYR A 289 27.65 2.15 20.36
CA TYR A 289 26.63 2.91 21.05
C TYR A 289 27.37 3.69 22.13
N SER A 290 27.77 4.90 21.78
CA SER A 290 28.16 5.94 22.74
C SER A 290 27.01 6.94 22.79
#